data_AF-A0A401MYA7-F1
#
_entry.id   AF-A0A401MYA7-F1
#
_cell.length_a   1.000
_cell.length_b   1.000
_cell.length_c   1.000
_cell.angle_alpha   90.00
_cell.angle_beta   90.00
_cell.angle_gamma   90.00
#
_symmetry.space_group_name_H-M   'P 1'
#
loop_
_entity.id
_entity.type
_entity.pdbx_description
1 polymer ?
#
loop_
_entity_poly.entity_id
_entity_poly.type
_entity_poly.pdbx_seq_one_letter_code
_entity_poly.pdbx_strand_id
1 'polypeptide(L)'
;MNVDPKTGARHPVVVVTAREAELSDLCVSVLVKTPVGPVTVLIGAGTEEPVKASGLVVDSDQLHGDIHFGDVLARAEGGSSGGFMAQTARVTVHHPRFTGWQGTAGSFHLSGLSMRVKPGDHECF
;
A
#
# COMPACT_ATOMS: atom_id res chain seq x y z
N MET A 1 -2.10 -0.79 -16.22
CA MET A 1 -1.59 -2.18 -16.25
C MET A 1 -0.18 -2.22 -15.71
N ASN A 2 0.13 -3.17 -14.84
CA ASN A 2 1.51 -3.45 -14.40
C ASN A 2 1.95 -4.84 -14.93
N VAL A 3 3.26 -5.06 -15.11
CA VAL A 3 3.81 -6.28 -15.72
C VAL A 3 4.58 -7.08 -14.68
N ASP A 4 4.23 -8.36 -14.52
CA ASP A 4 4.97 -9.28 -13.66
C ASP A 4 6.41 -9.46 -14.21
N PRO A 5 7.45 -9.09 -13.45
CA PRO A 5 8.83 -9.17 -13.92
C PRO A 5 9.34 -10.61 -14.09
N LYS A 6 8.66 -11.62 -13.53
CA LYS A 6 8.99 -13.04 -13.66
C LYS A 6 8.22 -13.73 -14.78
N THR A 7 6.93 -13.41 -14.94
CA THR A 7 6.06 -14.13 -15.89
C THR A 7 5.71 -13.33 -17.14
N GLY A 8 5.92 -12.01 -17.13
CA GLY A 8 5.50 -11.11 -18.22
C GLY A 8 3.99 -10.92 -18.31
N ALA A 9 3.21 -11.48 -17.38
CA ALA A 9 1.76 -11.33 -17.33
C ALA A 9 1.38 -9.87 -17.06
N ARG A 10 0.31 -9.40 -17.72
CA ARG A 10 -0.24 -8.05 -17.54
C ARG A 10 -1.41 -8.11 -16.58
N HIS A 11 -1.34 -7.29 -15.53
CA HIS A 11 -2.41 -7.18 -14.55
C HIS A 11 -3.12 -5.83 -14.69
N PRO A 12 -4.48 -5.82 -14.76
CA PRO A 12 -5.21 -4.57 -14.61
C PRO A 12 -4.99 -4.07 -13.19
N VAL A 13 -4.71 -2.78 -13.06
CA VAL A 13 -4.38 -2.15 -11.78
C VAL A 13 -5.06 -0.82 -11.65
N VAL A 14 -5.35 -0.46 -10.41
CA VAL A 14 -5.78 0.87 -10.01
C VAL A 14 -4.55 1.62 -9.51
N VAL A 15 -4.31 2.79 -10.10
CA VAL A 15 -3.25 3.70 -9.66
C VAL A 15 -3.88 4.83 -8.86
N VAL A 16 -3.55 4.90 -7.58
CA VAL A 16 -3.96 5.98 -6.69
C VAL A 16 -2.78 6.88 -6.42
N THR A 17 -2.93 8.18 -6.63
CA THR A 17 -1.92 9.18 -6.30
C THR A 17 -2.47 10.22 -5.33
N ALA A 18 -1.72 10.53 -4.28
CA ALA A 18 -2.09 11.54 -3.30
C ALA A 18 -0.90 12.46 -3.00
N ARG A 19 -1.11 13.78 -3.00
CA ARG A 19 -0.03 14.72 -2.60
C ARG A 19 0.30 14.56 -1.12
N GLU A 20 -0.72 14.44 -0.29
CA GLU A 20 -0.60 14.14 1.14
C GLU A 20 -1.45 12.91 1.48
N ALA A 21 -0.94 12.05 2.35
CA ALA A 21 -1.67 10.91 2.86
C ALA A 21 -1.48 10.77 4.37
N GLU A 22 -2.58 10.48 5.08
CA GLU A 22 -2.57 10.09 6.48
C GLU A 22 -3.05 8.65 6.60
N LEU A 23 -2.26 7.78 7.23
CA LEU A 23 -2.56 6.36 7.39
C LEU A 23 -2.59 6.01 8.88
N SER A 24 -3.75 5.60 9.40
CA SER A 24 -3.90 5.10 10.77
C SER A 24 -3.82 3.59 10.80
N ASP A 25 -3.21 3.03 11.84
CA ASP A 25 -3.13 1.58 12.08
C ASP A 25 -2.56 0.80 10.88
N LEU A 26 -1.44 1.31 10.34
CA LEU A 26 -0.72 0.68 9.25
C LEU A 26 -0.12 -0.65 9.73
N CYS A 27 -0.43 -1.74 9.03
CA CYS A 27 0.18 -3.06 9.21
C CYS A 27 0.75 -3.55 7.88
N VAL A 28 2.05 -3.80 7.85
CA VAL A 28 2.76 -4.41 6.72
C VAL A 28 3.40 -5.70 7.21
N SER A 29 3.07 -6.82 6.58
CA SER A 29 3.67 -8.12 6.86
C SER A 29 4.32 -8.72 5.63
N VAL A 30 5.43 -9.43 5.83
CA VAL A 30 6.06 -10.23 4.78
C VAL A 30 6.44 -11.59 5.35
N LEU A 31 5.86 -12.66 4.79
CA LEU A 31 6.29 -14.03 5.07
C LEU A 31 7.55 -14.37 4.26
N VAL A 32 8.64 -14.68 4.97
CA VAL A 32 9.93 -15.05 4.39
C VAL A 32 10.25 -16.50 4.73
N LYS A 33 10.50 -17.32 3.70
CA LYS A 33 10.98 -18.70 3.89
C LYS A 33 12.48 -18.69 4.16
N THR A 34 12.91 -19.26 5.28
CA THR A 34 14.33 -19.36 5.65
C THR A 34 14.74 -20.84 5.84
N PRO A 35 16.04 -21.16 5.82
CA PRO A 35 16.52 -22.53 6.08
C PRO A 35 16.13 -23.11 7.45
N VAL A 36 15.80 -22.25 8.43
CA VAL A 36 15.40 -22.65 9.79
C VAL A 36 13.88 -22.63 10.01
N GLY A 37 13.09 -22.39 8.95
CA GLY A 37 11.63 -22.28 8.99
C GLY A 37 11.10 -20.95 8.45
N PRO A 38 9.78 -20.82 8.25
CA PRO A 38 9.18 -19.53 7.88
C PRO A 38 9.32 -18.51 9.01
N VAL A 39 9.56 -17.26 8.67
CA VAL A 39 9.52 -16.11 9.58
C VAL A 39 8.66 -15.02 8.97
N THR A 40 7.91 -14.32 9.81
CA THR A 40 7.14 -13.15 9.37
C THR A 40 7.82 -11.88 9.88
N VAL A 41 8.11 -10.96 8.96
CA VAL A 41 8.50 -9.59 9.29
C VAL A 41 7.23 -8.77 9.40
N LEU A 42 7.03 -8.12 10.55
CA LEU A 42 5.90 -7.26 10.83
C LEU A 42 6.37 -5.83 11.04
N ILE A 43 5.78 -4.89 10.33
CA ILE A 43 5.95 -3.46 10.47
C ILE A 43 4.60 -2.87 10.82
N GLY A 44 4.51 -2.22 11.97
CA GLY A 44 3.32 -1.50 12.43
C GLY A 44 3.64 -0.03 12.65
N ALA A 45 2.72 0.87 12.32
CA ALA A 45 2.82 2.29 12.60
C ALA A 45 1.42 2.93 12.66
N GLY A 46 1.31 4.15 13.17
CA GLY A 46 0.06 4.90 13.06
C GLY A 46 -0.99 4.62 14.13
N THR A 47 -0.63 4.01 15.26
CA THR A 47 -1.59 3.57 16.30
C THR A 47 -2.02 4.69 17.26
N GLU A 48 -1.16 5.70 17.48
CA GLU A 48 -1.48 6.87 18.32
C GLU A 48 -1.64 8.12 17.47
N GLU A 49 -0.67 8.38 16.60
CA GLU A 49 -0.72 9.45 15.60
C GLU A 49 -0.61 8.85 14.20
N PRO A 50 -1.37 9.34 13.19
CA PRO A 50 -1.32 8.81 11.84
C PRO A 50 0.08 8.91 11.21
N VAL A 51 0.43 7.91 10.42
CA VAL A 51 1.57 8.00 9.48
C VAL A 51 1.27 9.09 8.47
N LYS A 52 2.22 9.99 8.24
CA LYS A 52 2.11 11.03 7.21
C LYS A 52 3.00 10.69 6.03
N ALA A 53 2.46 10.68 4.83
CA ALA A 53 3.23 10.47 3.60
C ALA A 53 2.98 11.61 2.61
N SER A 54 4.00 11.93 1.81
CA SER A 54 3.89 12.89 0.71
C SER A 54 4.22 12.26 -0.63
N GLY A 55 3.47 12.67 -1.67
CA GLY A 55 3.60 12.12 -3.02
C GLY A 55 3.37 10.61 -3.06
N LEU A 56 2.33 10.13 -2.38
CA LEU A 56 1.96 8.71 -2.37
C LEU A 56 1.50 8.28 -3.76
N VAL A 57 2.00 7.14 -4.22
CA VAL A 57 1.57 6.42 -5.41
C VAL A 57 1.38 4.95 -5.03
N VAL A 58 0.15 4.46 -5.12
CA VAL A 58 -0.18 3.06 -4.85
C VAL A 58 -0.66 2.43 -6.14
N ASP A 59 -0.04 1.32 -6.52
CA ASP A 59 -0.46 0.45 -7.60
C ASP A 59 -0.94 -0.88 -7.00
N SER A 60 -2.23 -1.14 -7.16
CA SER A 60 -2.88 -2.30 -6.57
C SER A 60 -3.99 -2.83 -7.46
N ASP A 61 -4.18 -4.15 -7.46
CA ASP A 61 -5.34 -4.82 -8.02
C ASP A 61 -6.53 -4.81 -7.04
N GLN A 62 -6.28 -4.68 -5.73
CA GLN A 62 -7.27 -4.60 -4.67
C GLN A 62 -6.83 -3.66 -3.54
N LEU A 63 -7.56 -2.56 -3.39
CA LEU A 63 -7.38 -1.64 -2.26
C LEU A 63 -8.48 -1.88 -1.22
N HIS A 64 -8.08 -2.17 0.02
CA HIS A 64 -9.02 -2.45 1.12
C HIS A 64 -8.70 -1.58 2.35
N GLY A 65 -9.74 -1.11 3.02
CA GLY A 65 -9.66 -0.24 4.20
C GLY A 65 -10.77 0.81 4.19
N ASP A 66 -10.91 1.54 5.31
CA ASP A 66 -11.83 2.68 5.40
C ASP A 66 -11.10 3.91 4.85
N ILE A 67 -11.43 4.27 3.60
CA ILE A 67 -10.67 5.26 2.84
C ILE A 67 -11.52 6.49 2.59
N HIS A 68 -11.02 7.63 3.07
CA HIS A 68 -11.58 8.95 2.80
C HIS A 68 -10.67 9.71 1.84
N PHE A 69 -11.18 9.99 0.65
CA PHE A 69 -10.49 10.83 -0.32
C PHE A 69 -11.04 12.26 -0.30
N GLY A 70 -10.14 13.25 -0.27
CA GLY A 70 -10.51 14.67 -0.38
C GLY A 70 -10.03 15.26 -1.71
N ASP A 71 -10.95 15.86 -2.46
CA ASP A 71 -10.70 16.46 -3.79
C ASP A 71 -10.24 15.43 -4.84
N VAL A 72 -11.11 14.46 -5.13
CA VAL A 72 -10.84 13.37 -6.07
C VAL A 72 -11.09 13.78 -7.51
N LEU A 73 -10.08 13.56 -8.35
CA LEU A 73 -10.25 13.44 -9.79
C LEU A 73 -10.00 11.99 -10.20
N ALA A 74 -11.05 11.33 -10.66
CA ALA A 74 -11.00 9.95 -11.12
C ALA A 74 -11.18 9.90 -12.65
N ARG A 75 -10.32 9.16 -13.34
CA ARG A 75 -10.40 8.98 -14.80
C ARG A 75 -10.00 7.56 -15.22
N ALA A 76 -10.72 7.04 -16.20
CA ALA A 76 -10.27 5.86 -16.93
C ALA A 76 -9.16 6.29 -17.89
N GLU A 77 -8.00 5.64 -17.82
CA GLU A 77 -6.91 5.85 -18.78
C GLU A 77 -7.21 5.04 -20.05
N GLY A 78 -7.51 5.75 -21.14
CA GLY A 78 -7.75 5.14 -22.46
C GLY A 78 -6.43 4.85 -23.18
N GLY A 79 -6.19 3.58 -23.50
CA GLY A 79 -5.01 3.10 -24.22
C GLY A 79 -4.80 1.59 -24.07
N SER A 80 -3.77 1.02 -24.70
CA SER A 80 -3.43 -0.43 -24.65
C SER A 80 -3.08 -0.96 -23.25
N SER A 81 -3.11 -0.11 -22.23
CA SER A 81 -2.70 -0.35 -20.84
C SER A 81 -3.86 -0.29 -19.83
N GLY A 82 -5.12 -0.12 -20.28
CA GLY A 82 -6.38 -0.23 -19.52
C GLY A 82 -6.23 -0.15 -18.00
N GLY A 83 -6.45 1.03 -17.43
CA GLY A 83 -6.28 1.29 -16.00
C GLY A 83 -7.18 2.40 -15.51
N PHE A 84 -7.43 2.41 -14.20
CA PHE A 84 -8.15 3.47 -13.52
C PHE A 84 -7.14 4.30 -12.72
N MET A 85 -7.17 5.62 -12.91
CA MET A 85 -6.32 6.54 -12.17
C MET A 85 -7.19 7.44 -11.29
N ALA A 86 -6.92 7.41 -9.99
CA ALA A 86 -7.45 8.39 -9.04
C ALA A 86 -6.32 9.31 -8.57
N GLN A 87 -6.53 10.61 -8.73
CA GLN A 87 -5.65 11.65 -8.21
C GLN A 87 -6.38 12.45 -7.16
N THR A 88 -5.73 12.65 -6.01
CA THR A 88 -6.34 13.35 -4.88
C THR A 88 -5.36 14.32 -4.24
N ALA A 89 -5.88 15.43 -3.69
CA ALA A 89 -5.06 16.36 -2.93
C ALA A 89 -4.62 15.72 -1.61
N ARG A 90 -5.57 15.09 -0.91
CA ARG A 90 -5.36 14.42 0.37
C ARG A 90 -6.11 13.09 0.40
N VAL A 91 -5.53 12.10 1.07
CA VAL A 91 -6.21 10.85 1.41
C VAL A 91 -5.99 10.54 2.88
N THR A 92 -7.05 10.11 3.57
CA THR A 92 -6.95 9.54 4.92
C THR A 92 -7.42 8.10 4.84
N VAL A 93 -6.60 7.16 5.32
CA VAL A 93 -6.91 5.74 5.31
C VAL A 93 -6.83 5.20 6.73
N HIS A 94 -7.91 4.59 7.20
CA HIS A 94 -7.89 3.84 8.45
C HIS A 94 -7.78 2.34 8.15
N HIS A 95 -6.93 1.66 8.92
CA HIS A 95 -6.65 0.22 8.78
C HIS A 95 -6.27 -0.17 7.33
N PRO A 96 -5.30 0.50 6.70
CA PRO A 96 -4.95 0.23 5.32
C PRO A 96 -4.51 -1.24 5.17
N ARG A 97 -5.17 -1.96 4.26
CA ARG A 97 -4.78 -3.29 3.82
C ARG A 97 -4.39 -3.21 2.36
N PHE A 98 -3.09 -3.20 2.12
CA PHE A 98 -2.55 -3.21 0.77
C PHE A 98 -2.27 -4.66 0.34
N THR A 99 -3.17 -5.23 -0.45
CA THR A 99 -2.83 -6.32 -1.36
C THR A 99 -2.39 -5.66 -2.66
N GLY A 100 -1.11 -5.31 -2.74
CA GLY A 100 -0.57 -4.52 -3.84
C GLY A 100 0.73 -5.10 -4.38
N TRP A 101 1.00 -4.80 -5.63
CA TRP A 101 2.24 -5.21 -6.30
C TRP A 101 3.36 -4.23 -5.94
N GLN A 102 3.07 -2.93 -5.92
CA GLN A 102 4.04 -1.86 -5.61
C GLN A 102 3.34 -0.64 -5.00
N GLY A 103 3.96 -0.06 -3.96
CA GLY A 103 3.59 1.24 -3.42
C GLY A 103 4.85 2.07 -3.23
N THR A 104 4.82 3.33 -3.67
CA THR A 104 5.90 4.29 -3.47
C THR A 104 5.35 5.57 -2.85
N ALA A 105 6.16 6.26 -2.06
CA ALA A 105 5.90 7.65 -1.72
C ALA A 105 7.21 8.43 -1.77
N GLY A 106 7.10 9.74 -1.99
CA GLY A 106 8.24 10.64 -1.97
C GLY A 106 8.87 10.75 -0.57
N SER A 107 8.03 10.80 0.48
CA SER A 107 8.49 10.72 1.86
C SER A 107 7.47 10.04 2.77
N PHE A 108 7.97 9.39 3.83
CA PHE A 108 7.18 8.77 4.88
C PHE A 108 7.66 9.25 6.25
N HIS A 109 6.73 9.71 7.06
CA HIS A 109 6.89 9.90 8.50
C HIS A 109 6.09 8.83 9.23
N LEU A 110 6.76 7.77 9.65
CA LEU A 110 6.16 6.60 10.29
C LEU A 110 6.02 6.81 11.80
N SER A 111 5.01 7.56 12.22
CA SER A 111 4.72 7.77 13.64
C SER A 111 4.49 6.43 14.36
N GLY A 112 5.17 6.23 15.49
CA GLY A 112 5.03 5.00 16.29
C GLY A 112 5.55 3.73 15.59
N LEU A 113 6.54 3.85 14.69
CA LEU A 113 7.13 2.70 13.99
C LEU A 113 7.55 1.59 14.96
N SER A 114 6.98 0.41 14.77
CA SER A 114 7.40 -0.84 15.41
C SER A 114 7.76 -1.87 14.34
N MET A 115 8.92 -2.51 14.50
CA MET A 115 9.36 -3.59 13.62
C MET A 115 9.64 -4.83 14.47
N ARG A 116 9.05 -5.96 14.09
CA ARG A 116 9.18 -7.24 14.79
C ARG A 116 9.42 -8.37 13.80
N VAL A 117 10.26 -9.32 14.16
CA VAL A 117 10.43 -10.58 13.42
C VAL A 117 9.88 -11.69 14.28
N LYS A 118 8.95 -12.47 13.75
CA LYS A 118 8.32 -13.59 14.47
C LYS A 118 8.56 -14.91 13.73
N PRO A 119 8.95 -15.99 14.43
CA PRO A 119 8.96 -17.33 13.84
C PRO A 119 7.55 -17.77 13.46
N GLY A 120 7.38 -18.40 12.30
CA GLY A 120 6.09 -18.87 11.81
C GLY A 120 5.30 -17.83 11.02
N ASP A 121 4.03 -18.18 10.76
CA ASP A 121 3.07 -17.35 10.05
C ASP A 121 2.37 -16.41 11.05
N HIS A 122 2.59 -15.12 10.84
CA HIS A 122 2.01 -14.04 11.63
C HIS A 122 1.64 -12.87 10.73
N GLU A 123 1.17 -13.13 9.51
CA GLU A 123 0.78 -12.09 8.57
C GLU A 123 -0.34 -11.19 9.14
N CYS A 124 -0.42 -9.95 8.66
CA CYS A 124 -1.41 -8.97 9.13
C CYS A 124 -2.85 -9.40 8.80
N PHE A 125 -3.03 -10.22 7.76
CA PHE A 125 -4.30 -10.67 7.22
C PHE A 125 -4.09 -11.88 6.30
#